data_AF-S6GQ08-F1
#
_entry.id   AF-S6GQ08-F1
#
_cell.length_a   1.000
_cell.length_b   1.000
_cell.length_c   1.000
_cell.angle_alpha   90.00
_cell.angle_beta   90.00
_cell.angle_gamma   90.00
#
_symmetry.space_group_name_H-M   'P 1'
#
loop_
_entity.id
_entity.type
_entity.pdbx_description
1 polymer ?
#
loop_
_entity_poly.entity_id
_entity_poly.type
_entity_poly.pdbx_seq_one_letter_code
_entity_poly.pdbx_strand_id
1 'polypeptide(L)'
;MKFEKLDGFNSYYDEEDQPLEFCSDRKTIHYNEVKIVLNKLPYLKNSITDVIYFTTAAVVIINDHISVAKSKGESTVTINQLGRFNRGKLPIGKGTKFQYSSAEHFFIPGLIIDFPSNGYLTPVYFNHNVLVKYQHGAGYNVSLTTESFGLVSISGGASFHYGINKSGNVIMWLGDLVKLDERELLYLYSENIAPQYDLHSDFYDNQILNKWL
;
A
#
# COMPACT_ATOMS: atom_id res chain seq x y z
N MET A 1 20.19 14.78 -4.36
CA MET A 1 19.32 15.20 -5.48
C MET A 1 18.72 16.56 -5.16
N LYS A 2 18.67 17.48 -6.13
CA LYS A 2 18.07 18.81 -5.96
C LYS A 2 16.70 18.81 -6.63
N PHE A 3 15.68 19.29 -5.93
CA PHE A 3 14.36 19.51 -6.48
C PHE A 3 14.11 21.00 -6.59
N GLU A 4 13.57 21.43 -7.73
CA GLU A 4 13.08 22.80 -7.93
C GLU A 4 11.63 22.92 -7.47
N LYS A 5 10.86 21.84 -7.61
CA LYS A 5 9.47 21.74 -7.21
C LYS A 5 9.20 20.37 -6.57
N LEU A 6 8.29 20.35 -5.59
CA LEU A 6 7.77 19.12 -4.98
C LEU A 6 6.26 19.11 -5.19
N ASP A 7 5.83 18.47 -6.27
CA ASP A 7 4.41 18.25 -6.55
C ASP A 7 3.98 16.86 -6.08
N GLY A 8 2.75 16.76 -5.59
CA GLY A 8 2.16 15.49 -5.19
C GLY A 8 1.90 14.61 -6.40
N PHE A 9 2.58 13.46 -6.47
CA PHE A 9 2.37 12.45 -7.49
C PHE A 9 1.24 11.51 -7.07
N ASN A 10 0.24 11.32 -7.94
CA ASN A 10 -0.98 10.55 -7.62
C ASN A 10 -1.18 9.35 -8.55
N SER A 11 -0.10 8.82 -9.15
CA SER A 11 -0.13 7.59 -9.94
C SER A 11 0.85 6.57 -9.36
N TYR A 12 0.53 5.29 -9.48
CA TYR A 12 1.45 4.20 -9.14
C TYR A 12 2.29 3.74 -10.34
N TYR A 13 2.08 4.37 -11.49
CA TYR A 13 2.84 4.21 -12.73
C TYR A 13 3.42 5.57 -13.14
N ASP A 14 4.55 5.58 -13.84
CA ASP A 14 5.09 6.81 -14.41
C ASP A 14 4.39 7.22 -15.72
N GLU A 15 4.96 8.21 -16.41
CA GLU A 15 4.41 8.73 -17.67
C GLU A 15 4.51 7.75 -18.85
N GLU A 16 5.36 6.72 -18.75
CA GLU A 16 5.55 5.65 -19.74
C GLU A 16 4.82 4.35 -19.33
N ASP A 17 3.87 4.45 -18.39
CA ASP A 17 3.10 3.34 -17.81
C ASP A 17 4.00 2.26 -17.15
N GLN A 18 5.20 2.64 -16.69
CA GLN A 18 6.08 1.74 -15.94
C GLN A 18 5.71 1.74 -14.46
N PRO A 19 5.62 0.55 -13.82
CA PRO A 19 5.25 0.43 -12.42
C PRO A 19 6.30 1.09 -11.51
N LEU A 20 5.85 1.89 -10.54
CA LEU A 20 6.71 2.53 -9.56
C LEU A 20 6.82 1.71 -8.28
N GLU A 21 8.04 1.52 -7.78
CA GLU A 21 8.29 0.78 -6.55
C GLU A 21 8.05 1.66 -5.32
N PHE A 22 7.34 1.12 -4.33
CA PHE A 22 7.24 1.72 -3.00
C PHE A 22 8.58 1.57 -2.26
N CYS A 23 9.19 2.68 -1.88
CA CYS A 23 10.48 2.71 -1.21
C CYS A 23 10.42 3.52 0.09
N SER A 24 11.28 3.20 1.04
CA SER A 24 11.42 3.97 2.29
C SER A 24 12.86 4.12 2.76
N ASP A 25 13.82 3.85 1.87
CA ASP A 25 15.24 3.92 2.18
C ASP A 25 15.68 5.33 2.54
N ARG A 26 16.85 5.41 3.17
CA ARG A 26 17.44 6.71 3.48
C ARG A 26 17.82 7.44 2.20
N LYS A 27 17.27 8.64 1.99
CA LYS A 27 17.61 9.52 0.87
C LYS A 27 17.89 10.94 1.36
N THR A 28 18.76 11.65 0.64
CA THR A 28 19.03 13.06 0.90
C THR A 28 18.65 13.87 -0.32
N ILE A 29 17.73 14.80 -0.11
CA ILE A 29 17.25 15.72 -1.14
C ILE A 29 17.51 17.17 -0.68
N HIS A 30 17.55 18.09 -1.63
CA HIS A 30 17.67 19.52 -1.39
C HIS A 30 16.47 20.21 -2.02
N TYR A 31 15.73 20.99 -1.23
CA TYR A 31 14.56 21.73 -1.69
C TYR A 31 14.39 22.98 -0.82
N ASN A 32 14.02 24.12 -1.42
CA ASN A 32 13.80 25.38 -0.70
C ASN A 32 14.96 25.80 0.22
N GLU A 33 16.21 25.59 -0.24
CA GLU A 33 17.46 25.86 0.49
C GLU A 33 17.69 25.00 1.74
N VAL A 34 16.82 24.01 1.98
CA VAL A 34 16.92 23.08 3.11
C VAL A 34 17.44 21.73 2.62
N LYS A 35 18.41 21.17 3.33
CA LYS A 35 18.83 19.78 3.18
C LYS A 35 17.85 18.87 3.92
N ILE A 36 17.17 17.99 3.20
CA ILE A 36 16.15 17.11 3.75
C ILE A 36 16.69 15.68 3.73
N VAL A 37 16.85 15.09 4.91
CA VAL A 37 17.23 13.69 5.09
C VAL A 37 15.96 12.88 5.32
N LEU A 38 15.52 12.18 4.29
CA LEU A 38 14.46 11.21 4.37
C LEU A 38 15.04 9.96 5.02
N ASN A 39 14.52 9.57 6.17
CA ASN A 39 14.92 8.37 6.90
C ASN A 39 13.66 7.60 7.26
N LYS A 40 13.18 6.72 6.37
CA LYS A 40 11.88 6.08 6.47
C LYS A 40 10.71 7.06 6.27
N LEU A 41 10.77 7.87 5.21
CA LEU A 41 9.57 8.48 4.63
C LEU A 41 9.30 7.77 3.30
N PRO A 42 8.09 7.25 3.06
CA PRO A 42 7.79 6.60 1.79
C PRO A 42 7.92 7.55 0.59
N TYR A 43 8.42 7.01 -0.50
CA TYR A 43 8.43 7.62 -1.83
C TYR A 43 8.25 6.53 -2.88
N LEU A 44 7.89 6.93 -4.09
CA LEU A 44 7.78 6.03 -5.24
C LEU A 44 9.03 6.18 -6.10
N LYS A 45 9.47 5.10 -6.74
CA LYS A 45 10.69 5.10 -7.55
C LYS A 45 10.51 4.26 -8.80
N ASN A 46 10.87 4.80 -9.96
CA ASN A 46 11.03 3.97 -11.16
C ASN A 46 12.36 3.18 -11.02
N SER A 47 12.30 1.86 -11.12
CA SER A 47 13.47 0.98 -10.96
C SER A 47 14.41 0.98 -12.16
N ILE A 48 13.93 1.37 -13.34
CA ILE A 48 14.67 1.47 -14.60
C ILE A 48 15.42 2.81 -14.68
N THR A 49 14.72 3.92 -14.43
CA THR A 49 15.26 5.28 -14.60
C THR A 49 15.82 5.89 -13.32
N ASP A 50 15.63 5.23 -12.16
CA ASP A 50 15.96 5.72 -10.82
C ASP A 50 15.25 7.03 -10.41
N VAL A 51 14.29 7.52 -11.20
CA VAL A 51 13.51 8.73 -10.90
C VAL A 51 12.64 8.49 -9.66
N ILE A 52 12.61 9.49 -8.77
CA ILE A 52 11.84 9.45 -7.52
C ILE A 52 10.65 10.39 -7.62
N TYR A 53 9.50 9.89 -7.17
CA TYR A 53 8.25 10.62 -7.08
C TYR A 53 7.79 10.66 -5.62
N PHE A 54 7.30 11.82 -5.17
CA PHE A 54 6.72 11.98 -3.84
C PHE A 54 5.21 12.05 -3.96
N THR A 55 4.50 11.20 -3.23
CA THR A 55 3.04 11.28 -3.21
C THR A 55 2.55 12.54 -2.50
N THR A 56 1.29 12.90 -2.73
CA THR A 56 0.68 14.06 -2.07
C THR A 56 0.88 14.04 -0.55
N ALA A 57 0.71 12.88 0.09
CA ALA A 57 0.95 12.71 1.52
C ALA A 57 2.42 12.99 1.92
N ALA A 58 3.39 12.46 1.15
CA ALA A 58 4.81 12.71 1.39
C ALA A 58 5.17 14.19 1.23
N VAL A 59 4.65 14.86 0.20
CA VAL A 59 4.88 16.29 -0.05
C VAL A 59 4.34 17.15 1.10
N VAL A 60 3.12 16.89 1.58
CA VAL A 60 2.54 17.59 2.73
C VAL A 60 3.44 17.46 3.96
N ILE A 61 3.91 16.24 4.26
CA ILE A 61 4.80 15.98 5.39
C ILE A 61 6.13 16.73 5.23
N ILE A 62 6.73 16.68 4.03
CA ILE A 62 8.00 17.37 3.74
C ILE A 62 7.83 18.88 3.96
N ASN A 63 6.78 19.48 3.42
CA ASN A 63 6.52 20.91 3.54
C ASN A 63 6.25 21.35 4.99
N ASP A 64 5.54 20.54 5.78
CA ASP A 64 5.33 20.78 7.20
C ASP A 64 6.67 20.80 7.96
N HIS A 65 7.53 19.80 7.73
CA HIS A 65 8.85 19.73 8.37
C HIS A 65 9.78 20.87 7.94
N ILE A 66 9.74 21.28 6.67
CA ILE A 66 10.50 22.44 6.17
C ILE A 66 10.02 23.72 6.84
N SER A 67 8.71 23.92 6.98
CA SER A 67 8.13 25.10 7.60
C SER A 67 8.58 25.23 9.06
N VAL A 68 8.59 24.11 9.79
CA VAL A 68 9.10 24.03 11.16
C VAL A 68 10.61 24.26 11.24
N ALA A 69 11.40 23.71 10.31
CA ALA A 69 12.85 23.93 10.28
C ALA A 69 13.20 25.40 10.02
N LYS A 70 12.53 26.03 9.05
CA LYS A 70 12.74 27.44 8.69
C LYS A 70 12.38 28.38 9.84
N SER A 71 11.29 28.12 10.57
CA SER A 71 10.92 28.94 11.73
C SER A 71 11.94 28.87 12.88
N LYS A 72 12.79 27.83 12.90
CA LYS A 72 13.89 27.65 13.84
C LYS A 72 15.26 28.09 13.30
N GLY A 73 15.33 28.55 12.05
CA GLY A 73 16.60 28.88 11.38
C GLY A 73 17.45 27.65 11.04
N GLU A 74 16.85 26.45 10.98
CA GLU A 74 17.55 25.21 10.65
C GLU A 74 17.66 25.04 9.12
N SER A 75 18.85 24.73 8.63
CA SER A 75 19.12 24.45 7.21
C SER A 75 19.05 22.96 6.85
N THR A 76 18.83 22.09 7.84
CA THR A 76 18.74 20.64 7.66
C THR A 76 17.60 20.09 8.48
N VAL A 77 16.80 19.20 7.87
CA VAL A 77 15.72 18.49 8.56
C VAL A 77 15.82 16.99 8.29
N THR A 78 15.50 16.19 9.31
CA THR A 78 15.42 14.72 9.17
C THR A 78 13.98 14.27 9.39
N ILE A 79 13.43 13.54 8.43
CA ILE A 79 12.04 13.07 8.45
C ILE A 79 12.03 11.55 8.64
N ASN A 80 11.37 11.08 9.69
CA ASN A 80 11.20 9.65 9.99
C ASN A 80 9.76 9.35 10.41
N GLN A 81 8.96 8.87 9.44
CA GLN A 81 7.50 8.83 9.56
C GLN A 81 6.90 7.44 9.33
N LEU A 82 7.54 6.53 8.60
CA LEU A 82 7.01 5.19 8.31
C LEU A 82 6.59 4.46 9.58
N GLY A 83 7.46 4.47 10.59
CA GLY A 83 7.17 3.85 11.88
C GLY A 83 6.04 4.52 12.66
N ARG A 84 5.68 5.78 12.37
CA ARG A 84 4.53 6.46 12.99
C ARG A 84 3.22 6.01 12.34
N PHE A 85 3.19 5.86 11.02
CA PHE A 85 2.02 5.30 10.33
C PHE A 85 1.73 3.85 10.77
N ASN A 86 2.76 3.05 11.01
CA ASN A 86 2.61 1.64 11.38
C ASN A 86 2.47 1.38 12.89
N ARG A 87 2.43 2.41 13.75
CA ARG A 87 2.26 2.25 15.21
C ARG A 87 0.84 1.88 15.63
N GLY A 88 -0.16 2.21 14.82
CA GLY A 88 -1.56 2.01 15.12
C GLY A 88 -2.25 1.15 14.06
N LYS A 89 -3.38 0.56 14.46
CA LYS A 89 -4.31 -0.05 13.50
C LYS A 89 -5.24 1.01 12.94
N LEU A 90 -5.46 0.94 11.63
CA LEU A 90 -6.53 1.65 10.97
C LEU A 90 -7.89 1.29 11.57
N PRO A 91 -8.88 2.20 11.53
CA PRO A 91 -10.18 2.00 12.18
C PRO A 91 -10.82 0.64 11.89
N ILE A 92 -10.84 0.21 10.63
CA ILE A 92 -11.46 -1.06 10.22
C ILE A 92 -10.69 -2.30 10.73
N GLY A 93 -9.38 -2.17 10.97
CA GLY A 93 -8.52 -3.26 11.43
C GLY A 93 -8.47 -3.43 12.95
N LYS A 94 -9.11 -2.56 13.75
CA LYS A 94 -9.00 -2.58 15.23
C LYS A 94 -9.29 -3.95 15.86
N GLY A 95 -10.22 -4.72 15.28
CA GLY A 95 -10.62 -6.05 15.76
C GLY A 95 -9.83 -7.24 15.21
N THR A 96 -8.91 -7.05 14.26
CA THR A 96 -8.22 -8.15 13.59
C THR A 96 -6.80 -8.35 14.11
N LYS A 97 -6.12 -9.44 13.74
CA LYS A 97 -4.69 -9.67 14.05
C LYS A 97 -3.78 -9.59 12.82
N PHE A 98 -4.29 -9.09 11.69
CA PHE A 98 -3.51 -9.00 10.47
C PHE A 98 -2.30 -8.08 10.61
N GLN A 99 -1.19 -8.53 10.04
CA GLN A 99 0.00 -7.77 9.73
C GLN A 99 -0.23 -7.07 8.39
N TYR A 100 -0.19 -5.74 8.43
CA TYR A 100 -0.30 -4.86 7.27
C TYR A 100 0.44 -3.56 7.55
N SER A 101 0.74 -2.79 6.50
CA SER A 101 1.38 -1.48 6.65
C SER A 101 0.36 -0.38 6.36
N SER A 102 -0.03 0.37 7.39
CA SER A 102 -0.85 1.58 7.20
C SER A 102 -0.16 2.59 6.27
N ALA A 103 1.18 2.56 6.17
CA ALA A 103 1.89 3.39 5.21
C ALA A 103 1.56 3.04 3.74
N GLU A 104 1.22 1.79 3.41
CA GLU A 104 0.78 1.48 2.04
C GLU A 104 -0.55 2.18 1.75
N HIS A 105 -1.50 2.10 2.67
CA HIS A 105 -2.80 2.79 2.58
C HIS A 105 -2.68 4.30 2.34
N PHE A 106 -1.71 4.97 2.98
CA PHE A 106 -1.58 6.42 2.87
C PHE A 106 -0.65 6.90 1.74
N PHE A 107 0.24 6.05 1.22
CA PHE A 107 1.27 6.46 0.27
C PHE A 107 1.24 5.71 -1.06
N ILE A 108 0.51 4.61 -1.20
CA ILE A 108 0.18 4.06 -2.51
C ILE A 108 -1.04 4.84 -3.05
N PRO A 109 -0.96 5.42 -4.25
CA PRO A 109 -2.07 6.18 -4.83
C PRO A 109 -3.36 5.38 -4.95
N GLY A 110 -4.50 6.05 -4.85
CA GLY A 110 -5.82 5.46 -5.04
C GLY A 110 -6.42 4.67 -3.86
N LEU A 111 -5.65 4.39 -2.79
CA LEU A 111 -6.15 3.59 -1.66
C LEU A 111 -6.99 4.38 -0.64
N ILE A 112 -6.92 5.71 -0.68
CA ILE A 112 -7.78 6.58 0.15
C ILE A 112 -9.04 6.94 -0.64
N ILE A 113 -10.16 6.31 -0.31
CA ILE A 113 -11.46 6.54 -0.96
C ILE A 113 -12.42 7.43 -0.14
N ASP A 114 -12.18 7.57 1.16
CA ASP A 114 -13.04 8.28 2.12
C ASP A 114 -12.23 9.20 3.04
N PHE A 115 -12.85 10.28 3.54
CA PHE A 115 -12.23 11.18 4.52
C PHE A 115 -13.17 11.46 5.72
N PRO A 116 -12.78 11.13 6.95
CA PRO A 116 -11.53 10.45 7.34
C PRO A 116 -11.52 8.99 6.87
N SER A 117 -10.36 8.50 6.43
CA SER A 117 -10.29 7.15 5.88
C SER A 117 -10.38 6.06 6.94
N ASN A 118 -11.18 5.03 6.67
CA ASN A 118 -11.33 3.88 7.57
C ASN A 118 -10.26 2.78 7.38
N GLY A 119 -9.50 2.80 6.28
CA GLY A 119 -8.49 1.79 5.95
C GLY A 119 -8.97 0.61 5.10
N TYR A 120 -10.12 0.70 4.42
CA TYR A 120 -10.71 -0.41 3.68
C TYR A 120 -9.75 -1.04 2.66
N LEU A 121 -9.17 -0.22 1.79
CA LEU A 121 -8.27 -0.64 0.71
C LEU A 121 -6.81 -0.80 1.18
N THR A 122 -6.61 -1.10 2.46
CA THR A 122 -5.28 -1.47 2.94
C THR A 122 -4.93 -2.87 2.45
N PRO A 123 -3.83 -3.05 1.72
CA PRO A 123 -3.41 -4.37 1.26
C PRO A 123 -2.95 -5.23 2.44
N VAL A 124 -3.42 -6.48 2.46
CA VAL A 124 -2.97 -7.52 3.38
C VAL A 124 -2.39 -8.65 2.55
N TYR A 125 -1.19 -9.09 2.91
CA TYR A 125 -0.44 -10.07 2.15
C TYR A 125 -0.50 -11.44 2.81
N PHE A 126 -0.54 -12.47 1.98
CA PHE A 126 -0.61 -13.88 2.38
C PHE A 126 0.36 -14.72 1.56
N ASN A 127 0.80 -15.85 2.14
CA ASN A 127 1.47 -16.89 1.37
C ASN A 127 0.57 -17.38 0.23
N HIS A 128 1.16 -17.75 -0.90
CA HIS A 128 0.42 -18.31 -2.06
C HIS A 128 -0.48 -19.49 -1.68
N ASN A 129 -0.04 -20.31 -0.73
CA ASN A 129 -0.77 -21.47 -0.21
C ASN A 129 -2.15 -21.15 0.34
N VAL A 130 -2.43 -19.87 0.68
CA VAL A 130 -3.75 -19.45 1.14
C VAL A 130 -4.86 -19.85 0.18
N LEU A 131 -4.60 -19.82 -1.14
CA LEU A 131 -5.55 -20.16 -2.19
C LEU A 131 -5.86 -21.65 -2.27
N VAL A 132 -4.96 -22.54 -1.83
CA VAL A 132 -5.14 -24.00 -1.89
C VAL A 132 -6.40 -24.42 -1.12
N LYS A 133 -6.62 -23.84 0.07
CA LYS A 133 -7.87 -24.06 0.84
C LYS A 133 -9.09 -23.66 0.02
N TYR A 134 -9.07 -22.49 -0.60
CA TYR A 134 -10.23 -21.96 -1.32
C TYR A 134 -10.49 -22.71 -2.64
N GLN A 135 -9.44 -23.22 -3.30
CA GLN A 135 -9.56 -23.97 -4.55
C GLN A 135 -10.08 -25.41 -4.34
N HIS A 136 -9.74 -26.05 -3.22
CA HIS A 136 -10.06 -27.47 -2.99
C HIS A 136 -11.03 -27.73 -1.84
N GLY A 137 -11.31 -26.72 -1.01
CA GLY A 137 -12.22 -26.85 0.11
C GLY A 137 -13.68 -26.90 -0.33
N ALA A 138 -14.46 -27.78 0.31
CA ALA A 138 -15.90 -27.80 0.11
C ALA A 138 -16.52 -26.48 0.57
N GLY A 139 -17.42 -25.94 -0.25
CA GLY A 139 -18.14 -24.71 0.07
C GLY A 139 -17.46 -23.42 -0.41
N TYR A 140 -16.35 -23.50 -1.14
CA TYR A 140 -15.72 -22.35 -1.78
C TYR A 140 -15.78 -22.47 -3.30
N ASN A 141 -15.76 -21.33 -3.99
CA ASN A 141 -15.57 -21.23 -5.43
C ASN A 141 -14.53 -20.16 -5.71
N VAL A 142 -13.50 -20.50 -6.47
CA VAL A 142 -12.47 -19.55 -6.91
C VAL A 142 -12.64 -19.34 -8.40
N SER A 143 -12.93 -18.11 -8.80
CA SER A 143 -12.89 -17.70 -10.20
C SER A 143 -11.64 -16.89 -10.46
N LEU A 144 -10.84 -17.35 -11.44
CA LEU A 144 -9.70 -16.61 -11.96
C LEU A 144 -10.19 -15.68 -13.07
N THR A 145 -10.04 -14.38 -12.90
CA THR A 145 -10.45 -13.38 -13.90
C THR A 145 -9.29 -13.09 -14.85
N THR A 146 -8.08 -12.94 -14.32
CA THR A 146 -6.82 -12.79 -15.06
C THR A 146 -5.72 -13.62 -14.39
N GLU A 147 -4.48 -13.58 -14.90
CA GLU A 147 -3.36 -14.29 -14.28
C GLU A 147 -3.07 -13.84 -12.83
N SER A 148 -3.32 -12.57 -12.51
CA SER A 148 -3.01 -11.98 -11.21
C SER A 148 -4.20 -11.38 -10.45
N PHE A 149 -5.44 -11.68 -10.89
CA PHE A 149 -6.68 -11.21 -10.27
C PHE A 149 -7.78 -12.27 -10.30
N GLY A 150 -8.50 -12.41 -9.18
CA GLY A 150 -9.68 -13.26 -9.12
C GLY A 150 -10.60 -12.94 -7.94
N LEU A 151 -11.61 -13.80 -7.80
CA LEU A 151 -12.63 -13.72 -6.77
C LEU A 151 -12.75 -15.06 -6.05
N VAL A 152 -12.85 -15.00 -4.72
CA VAL A 152 -13.26 -16.14 -3.88
C VAL A 152 -14.70 -15.91 -3.45
N SER A 153 -15.56 -16.90 -3.66
CA SER A 153 -16.94 -16.94 -3.17
C SER A 153 -17.10 -18.06 -2.14
N ILE A 154 -17.76 -17.76 -1.02
CA ILE A 154 -18.02 -18.68 0.08
C ILE A 154 -19.50 -19.04 0.09
N SER A 155 -19.79 -20.32 0.25
CA SER A 155 -21.15 -20.84 0.45
C SER A 155 -21.74 -20.21 1.70
N GLY A 156 -22.83 -19.46 1.53
CA GLY A 156 -23.35 -18.55 2.56
C GLY A 156 -23.33 -17.08 2.14
N GLY A 157 -22.73 -16.75 0.99
CA GLY A 157 -22.92 -15.47 0.30
C GLY A 157 -21.81 -14.44 0.46
N ALA A 158 -20.78 -14.71 1.27
CA ALA A 158 -19.60 -13.86 1.35
C ALA A 158 -18.70 -14.06 0.13
N SER A 159 -18.08 -12.99 -0.35
CA SER A 159 -17.05 -13.06 -1.39
C SER A 159 -16.02 -11.95 -1.20
N PHE A 160 -14.81 -12.17 -1.72
CA PHE A 160 -13.74 -11.19 -1.69
C PHE A 160 -12.84 -11.35 -2.91
N HIS A 161 -12.35 -10.23 -3.41
CA HIS A 161 -11.38 -10.20 -4.48
C HIS A 161 -9.97 -10.48 -3.95
N TYR A 162 -9.12 -11.07 -4.78
CA TYR A 162 -7.72 -11.26 -4.48
C TYR A 162 -6.83 -10.91 -5.67
N GLY A 163 -5.62 -10.45 -5.37
CA GLY A 163 -4.54 -10.25 -6.33
C GLY A 163 -3.36 -11.15 -6.06
N ILE A 164 -2.44 -11.26 -7.02
CA ILE A 164 -1.14 -11.92 -6.87
C ILE A 164 -0.06 -10.95 -7.32
N ASN A 165 0.88 -10.60 -6.44
CA ASN A 165 2.00 -9.71 -6.82
C ASN A 165 3.12 -10.46 -7.55
N LYS A 166 4.14 -9.72 -8.02
CA LYS A 166 5.27 -10.30 -8.78
C LYS A 166 6.05 -11.39 -8.03
N SER A 167 5.95 -11.41 -6.70
CA SER A 167 6.59 -12.41 -5.84
C SER A 167 5.70 -13.62 -5.56
N GLY A 168 4.51 -13.68 -6.15
CA GLY A 168 3.54 -14.76 -5.96
C GLY A 168 2.72 -14.66 -4.67
N ASN A 169 2.87 -13.58 -3.90
CA ASN A 169 2.11 -13.39 -2.67
C ASN A 169 0.70 -12.92 -2.99
N VAL A 170 -0.26 -13.45 -2.23
CA VAL A 170 -1.67 -13.15 -2.43
C VAL A 170 -2.02 -11.88 -1.66
N ILE A 171 -2.78 -10.99 -2.32
CA ILE A 171 -3.19 -9.70 -1.78
C ILE A 171 -4.70 -9.69 -1.62
N MET A 172 -5.20 -9.23 -0.48
CA MET A 172 -6.63 -8.98 -0.25
C MET A 172 -6.83 -7.64 0.45
N TRP A 173 -7.99 -7.00 0.25
CA TRP A 173 -8.31 -5.78 0.98
C TRP A 173 -8.70 -6.06 2.42
N LEU A 174 -8.11 -5.34 3.36
CA LEU A 174 -8.43 -5.45 4.79
C LEU A 174 -9.95 -5.32 5.05
N GLY A 175 -10.63 -4.45 4.31
CA GLY A 175 -12.06 -4.23 4.41
C GLY A 175 -12.94 -5.40 3.98
N ASP A 176 -12.47 -6.25 3.07
CA ASP A 176 -13.17 -7.49 2.72
C ASP A 176 -12.94 -8.55 3.79
N LEU A 177 -11.71 -8.66 4.29
CA LEU A 177 -11.35 -9.66 5.30
C LEU A 177 -12.14 -9.52 6.59
N VAL A 178 -12.34 -8.28 7.08
CA VAL A 178 -13.02 -8.03 8.36
C VAL A 178 -14.50 -8.43 8.36
N LYS A 179 -15.08 -8.68 7.19
CA LYS A 179 -16.47 -9.12 7.03
C LYS A 179 -16.63 -10.63 7.13
N LEU A 180 -15.52 -11.37 7.06
CA LEU A 180 -15.52 -12.82 7.13
C LEU A 180 -15.76 -13.30 8.57
N ASP A 181 -16.26 -14.53 8.68
CA ASP A 181 -16.47 -15.15 9.99
C ASP A 181 -15.14 -15.46 10.71
N GLU A 182 -15.23 -15.77 11.99
CA GLU A 182 -14.06 -16.06 12.82
C GLU A 182 -13.24 -17.24 12.30
N ARG A 183 -13.88 -18.26 11.71
CA ARG A 183 -13.19 -19.44 11.20
C ARG A 183 -12.32 -19.09 9.99
N GLU A 184 -12.83 -18.27 9.09
CA GLU A 184 -12.06 -17.75 7.97
C GLU A 184 -10.91 -16.85 8.42
N LEU A 185 -11.17 -15.95 9.36
CA LEU A 185 -10.14 -15.07 9.93
C LEU A 185 -9.01 -15.86 10.58
N LEU A 186 -9.30 -16.91 11.34
CA LEU A 186 -8.29 -17.75 11.99
C LEU A 186 -7.34 -18.43 10.98
N TYR A 187 -7.87 -18.93 9.87
CA TYR A 187 -7.05 -19.48 8.78
C TYR A 187 -6.22 -18.39 8.11
N LEU A 188 -6.82 -17.25 7.79
CA LEU A 188 -6.09 -16.16 7.14
C LEU A 188 -4.97 -15.62 8.05
N TYR A 189 -5.14 -15.64 9.38
CA TYR A 189 -4.06 -15.28 10.29
C TYR A 189 -2.86 -16.23 10.23
N SER A 190 -3.05 -17.52 9.94
CA SER A 190 -1.92 -18.44 9.81
C SER A 190 -1.14 -18.25 8.51
N GLU A 191 -1.80 -17.74 7.47
CA GLU A 191 -1.18 -17.50 6.16
C GLU A 191 -0.71 -16.05 5.95
N ASN A 192 -1.09 -15.14 6.85
CA ASN A 192 -0.75 -13.73 6.75
C ASN A 192 0.75 -13.50 6.96
N ILE A 193 1.37 -12.83 5.99
CA ILE A 193 2.79 -12.49 5.99
C ILE A 193 3.00 -10.99 6.22
N ALA A 194 4.27 -10.61 6.42
CA ALA A 194 4.64 -9.21 6.54
C ALA A 194 4.27 -8.42 5.27
N PRO A 195 4.01 -7.10 5.38
CA PRO A 195 3.82 -6.22 4.24
C PRO A 195 4.91 -6.38 3.19
N GLN A 196 4.52 -6.54 1.92
CA GLN A 196 5.46 -6.70 0.81
C GLN A 196 5.75 -5.40 0.07
N TYR A 197 4.95 -4.35 0.27
CA TYR A 197 5.11 -3.05 -0.40
C TYR A 197 5.05 -3.15 -1.93
N ASP A 198 4.28 -4.12 -2.44
CA ASP A 198 4.17 -4.41 -3.87
C ASP A 198 2.75 -4.85 -4.19
N LEU A 199 1.94 -3.87 -4.61
CA LEU A 199 0.54 -4.01 -4.98
C LEU A 199 0.34 -4.14 -6.51
N HIS A 200 1.42 -4.06 -7.30
CA HIS A 200 1.36 -4.15 -8.75
C HIS A 200 0.82 -5.51 -9.18
N SER A 201 -0.36 -5.48 -9.81
CA SER A 201 -1.11 -6.64 -10.27
C SER A 201 -2.36 -6.16 -11.01
N ASP A 202 -2.95 -7.06 -11.80
CA ASP A 202 -4.26 -6.84 -12.44
C ASP A 202 -5.35 -6.50 -11.40
N PHE A 203 -5.17 -6.94 -10.15
CA PHE A 203 -6.06 -6.62 -9.04
C PHE A 203 -6.04 -5.13 -8.71
N TYR A 204 -4.88 -4.48 -8.66
CA TYR A 204 -4.79 -3.03 -8.48
C TYR A 204 -5.30 -2.29 -9.71
N ASP A 205 -4.87 -2.71 -10.90
CA ASP A 205 -5.30 -2.14 -12.17
C ASP A 205 -6.84 -2.16 -12.30
N ASN A 206 -7.47 -3.27 -11.94
CA ASN A 206 -8.92 -3.41 -12.00
C ASN A 206 -9.64 -2.64 -10.88
N GLN A 207 -9.28 -2.88 -9.62
CA GLN A 207 -10.04 -2.38 -8.47
C GLN A 207 -9.79 -0.89 -8.18
N ILE A 208 -8.63 -0.36 -8.57
CA ILE A 208 -8.23 1.04 -8.29
C ILE A 208 -8.23 1.89 -9.56
N LEU A 209 -7.65 1.39 -10.65
CA LEU A 209 -7.57 2.16 -11.90
C LEU A 209 -8.76 1.94 -12.84
N ASN A 210 -9.70 1.04 -12.51
CA ASN A 210 -10.83 0.66 -13.34
C ASN A 210 -10.42 0.18 -14.75
N LYS A 211 -9.24 -0.44 -14.88
CA LYS A 211 -8.83 -1.12 -16.10
C LYS A 211 -9.60 -2.44 -16.19
N TRP A 212 -10.50 -2.54 -17.17
CA TRP A 212 -11.17 -3.79 -17.49
C TRP A 212 -10.19 -4.66 -18.28
N LEU A 213 -9.80 -5.78 -17.69
CA LEU A 213 -8.82 -6.73 -18.21
C LEU A 213 -9.52 -8.02 -18.63
#